data_AF-A0A929CBX1-F1
#
_entry.id   AF-A0A929CBX1-F1
#
_cell.length_a   1.000
_cell.length_b   1.000
_cell.length_c   1.000
_cell.angle_alpha   90.00
_cell.angle_beta   90.00
_cell.angle_gamma   90.00
#
_symmetry.space_group_name_H-M   'P 1'
#
loop_
_entity.id
_entity.type
_entity.pdbx_description
1 polymer ?
#
loop_
_entity_poly.entity_id
_entity_poly.type
_entity_poly.pdbx_seq_one_letter_code
_entity_poly.pdbx_strand_id
1 'polypeptide(L)'
;MEIRSILSKLALIVMAIMVIAACKKDDDNENTPPPPPVHPFVGTYLFNSATFNDPLTVIINGDTTHFQAGDDASLFVGGGLLGSAPCDNADNAALNLRADFTSWYICQNESNEAQQGTWETNDANTLLKLNISNPANFVVNITYVDLTGNILSGTIPTLPMPYDTSIPVGDPLPGGGINFQTANVEVEFTKIN
;
A
#
# COMPACT_ATOMS: atom_id res chain seq x y z
N MET A 1 -67.71 -11.95 -4.79
CA MET A 1 -66.51 -11.11 -5.02
C MET A 1 -65.48 -11.44 -3.94
N GLU A 2 -64.90 -12.65 -3.92
CA GLU A 2 -63.91 -13.03 -2.89
C GLU A 2 -62.82 -14.02 -3.36
N ILE A 3 -63.01 -14.72 -4.49
CA ILE A 3 -62.07 -15.76 -4.94
C ILE A 3 -60.76 -15.18 -5.52
N ARG A 4 -60.76 -13.93 -6.02
CA ARG A 4 -59.56 -13.27 -6.57
C ARG A 4 -58.55 -12.83 -5.49
N SER A 5 -58.97 -12.68 -4.23
CA SER A 5 -58.10 -12.24 -3.12
C SER A 5 -57.20 -13.37 -2.60
N ILE A 6 -57.67 -14.63 -2.70
CA ILE A 6 -56.97 -15.80 -2.15
C ILE A 6 -55.82 -16.25 -3.07
N LEU A 7 -56.01 -16.19 -4.40
CA LEU A 7 -54.99 -16.55 -5.38
C LEU A 7 -53.78 -15.61 -5.38
N SER A 8 -53.98 -14.32 -5.11
CA SER A 8 -52.87 -13.34 -4.99
C SER A 8 -52.01 -13.57 -3.74
N LYS A 9 -52.65 -13.97 -2.62
CA LYS A 9 -51.93 -14.24 -1.36
C LYS A 9 -51.15 -15.55 -1.39
N LEU A 10 -51.60 -16.56 -2.13
CA LEU A 10 -50.84 -17.81 -2.31
C LEU A 10 -49.59 -17.63 -3.17
N ALA A 11 -49.61 -16.75 -4.18
CA ALA A 11 -48.44 -16.49 -5.02
C ALA A 11 -47.30 -15.82 -4.23
N LEU A 12 -47.64 -14.97 -3.24
CA LEU A 12 -46.66 -14.24 -2.44
C LEU A 12 -45.99 -15.11 -1.36
N ILE A 13 -46.69 -16.13 -0.85
CA ILE A 13 -46.15 -17.09 0.13
C ILE A 13 -45.19 -18.09 -0.56
N VAL A 14 -45.44 -18.47 -1.81
CA VAL A 14 -44.55 -19.39 -2.56
C VAL A 14 -43.22 -18.71 -2.93
N MET A 15 -43.22 -17.39 -3.17
CA MET A 15 -41.99 -16.65 -3.50
C MET A 15 -41.08 -16.39 -2.28
N ALA A 16 -41.65 -16.33 -1.07
CA ALA A 16 -40.88 -16.11 0.17
C ALA A 16 -40.14 -17.37 0.65
N ILE A 17 -40.57 -18.58 0.26
CA ILE A 17 -39.93 -19.83 0.68
C ILE A 17 -38.67 -20.14 -0.15
N MET A 18 -38.51 -19.58 -1.35
CA MET A 18 -37.32 -19.81 -2.19
C MET A 18 -36.06 -19.06 -1.75
N VAL A 19 -36.14 -18.11 -0.81
CA VAL A 19 -34.97 -17.32 -0.38
C VAL A 19 -34.27 -17.93 0.85
N ILE A 20 -34.91 -18.86 1.57
CA ILE A 20 -34.34 -19.44 2.80
C ILE A 20 -33.55 -20.75 2.52
N ALA A 21 -33.63 -21.29 1.30
CA ALA A 21 -32.89 -22.50 0.90
C ALA A 21 -31.45 -22.23 0.41
N ALA A 22 -31.01 -20.96 0.36
CA ALA A 22 -29.68 -20.59 -0.13
C ALA A 22 -28.63 -20.41 0.98
N CYS A 23 -28.98 -20.59 2.26
CA CYS A 23 -28.02 -20.47 3.37
C CYS A 23 -28.25 -21.54 4.44
N LYS A 24 -28.07 -22.82 4.08
CA LYS A 24 -27.59 -23.86 5.01
C LYS A 24 -27.39 -25.20 4.29
N LYS A 25 -26.12 -25.49 4.01
CA LYS A 25 -25.48 -26.79 3.79
C LYS A 25 -23.99 -26.43 3.78
N ASP A 26 -23.20 -26.64 4.83
CA ASP A 26 -22.82 -27.94 5.43
C ASP A 26 -22.65 -29.04 4.37
N ASP A 27 -22.06 -28.68 3.24
CA ASP A 27 -21.43 -29.64 2.34
C ASP A 27 -19.92 -29.54 2.54
N ASP A 28 -19.40 -30.38 3.45
CA ASP A 28 -18.01 -30.85 3.47
C ASP A 28 -17.71 -31.61 2.17
N ASN A 29 -17.73 -30.90 1.04
CA ASN A 29 -17.35 -31.47 -0.25
C ASN A 29 -15.82 -31.42 -0.35
N GLU A 30 -15.19 -32.53 0.04
CA GLU A 30 -13.75 -32.83 -0.08
C GLU A 30 -13.18 -32.67 -1.51
N ASN A 31 -14.01 -32.33 -2.51
CA ASN A 31 -13.60 -32.12 -3.90
C ASN A 31 -13.51 -30.66 -4.32
N THR A 32 -13.58 -29.70 -3.40
CA THR A 32 -13.28 -28.30 -3.73
C THR A 32 -11.76 -28.16 -3.84
N PRO A 33 -11.19 -27.89 -5.04
CA PRO A 33 -9.76 -27.68 -5.15
C PRO A 33 -9.35 -26.54 -4.20
N PRO A 34 -8.19 -26.64 -3.52
CA PRO A 34 -7.75 -25.59 -2.63
C PRO A 34 -7.71 -24.27 -3.39
N PRO A 35 -8.09 -23.15 -2.76
CA PRO A 35 -7.97 -21.85 -3.41
C PRO A 35 -6.52 -21.66 -3.89
N PRO A 36 -6.31 -20.98 -5.03
CA PRO A 36 -4.97 -20.75 -5.54
C PRO A 36 -4.12 -20.08 -4.45
N PRO A 37 -2.84 -20.47 -4.31
CA PRO A 37 -1.97 -19.90 -3.29
C PRO A 37 -1.87 -18.39 -3.49
N VAL A 38 -2.24 -17.65 -2.45
CA VAL A 38 -2.11 -16.19 -2.41
C VAL A 38 -0.64 -15.84 -2.28
N HIS A 39 -0.17 -14.86 -3.05
CA HIS A 39 1.21 -14.41 -2.99
C HIS A 39 1.59 -13.92 -1.58
N PRO A 40 2.77 -14.25 -1.01
CA PRO A 40 3.11 -13.94 0.38
C PRO A 40 3.05 -12.45 0.72
N PHE A 41 3.38 -11.58 -0.24
CA PHE A 41 3.31 -10.13 -0.08
C PHE A 41 1.91 -9.54 -0.09
N VAL A 42 0.85 -10.29 -0.43
CA VAL A 42 -0.52 -9.77 -0.36
C VAL A 42 -0.89 -9.49 1.10
N GLY A 43 -1.39 -8.28 1.38
CA GLY A 43 -1.83 -7.84 2.71
C GLY A 43 -1.72 -6.33 2.90
N THR A 44 -2.07 -5.85 4.10
CA THR A 44 -1.90 -4.44 4.48
C THR A 44 -0.65 -4.26 5.32
N TYR A 45 0.11 -3.22 5.00
CA TYR A 45 1.37 -2.87 5.59
C TYR A 45 1.31 -1.47 6.19
N LEU A 46 1.58 -1.39 7.48
CA LEU A 46 1.91 -0.14 8.15
C LEU A 46 3.38 0.15 7.96
N PHE A 47 3.72 1.39 7.62
CA PHE A 47 5.10 1.84 7.63
C PHE A 47 5.59 1.95 9.08
N ASN A 48 6.69 1.28 9.42
CA ASN A 48 7.28 1.32 10.76
C ASN A 48 8.40 2.36 10.84
N SER A 49 9.42 2.20 9.99
CA SER A 49 10.63 3.01 10.06
C SER A 49 11.40 2.99 8.75
N ALA A 50 12.27 4.00 8.60
CA ALA A 50 13.28 4.02 7.57
C ALA A 50 14.60 4.60 8.12
N THR A 51 15.73 4.09 7.65
CA THR A 51 17.06 4.50 8.11
C THR A 51 17.99 4.74 6.92
N PHE A 52 18.76 5.81 6.94
CA PHE A 52 19.78 6.06 5.90
C PHE A 52 20.92 5.04 6.00
N ASN A 53 21.27 4.40 4.89
CA ASN A 53 22.45 3.53 4.81
C ASN A 53 23.74 4.30 4.51
N ASP A 54 23.61 5.46 3.88
CA ASP A 54 24.72 6.31 3.45
C ASP A 54 24.47 7.76 3.89
N PRO A 55 25.52 8.55 4.19
CA PRO A 55 25.36 9.94 4.56
C PRO A 55 24.77 10.78 3.41
N LEU A 56 23.96 11.77 3.76
CA LEU A 56 23.27 12.65 2.81
C LEU A 56 23.25 14.09 3.33
N THR A 57 23.21 15.07 2.43
CA THR A 57 22.98 16.47 2.78
C THR A 57 21.68 16.95 2.15
N VAL A 58 20.84 17.61 2.96
CA VAL A 58 19.56 18.18 2.52
C VAL A 58 19.44 19.59 3.07
N ILE A 59 19.01 20.54 2.25
CA ILE A 59 18.66 21.88 2.70
C ILE A 59 17.20 21.85 3.15
N ILE A 60 16.96 22.13 4.43
CA ILE A 60 15.63 22.14 5.04
C ILE A 60 15.34 23.57 5.49
N ASN A 61 14.35 24.21 4.88
CA ASN A 61 13.98 25.61 5.17
C ASN A 61 15.17 26.60 5.08
N GLY A 62 16.11 26.35 4.17
CA GLY A 62 17.32 27.16 3.97
C GLY A 62 18.52 26.73 4.82
N ASP A 63 18.32 25.86 5.81
CA ASP A 63 19.41 25.35 6.65
C ASP A 63 19.97 24.04 6.09
N THR A 64 21.30 23.96 5.98
CA THR A 64 21.97 22.74 5.54
C THR A 64 21.96 21.71 6.67
N THR A 65 21.27 20.60 6.45
CA THR A 65 21.18 19.46 7.36
C THR A 65 21.99 18.30 6.81
N HIS A 66 22.84 17.71 7.66
CA HIS A 66 23.65 16.55 7.31
C HIS A 66 23.10 15.33 8.04
N PHE A 67 22.67 14.33 7.29
CA PHE A 67 22.29 13.01 7.76
C PHE A 67 23.49 12.07 7.63
N GLN A 68 23.74 11.26 8.65
CA GLN A 68 24.72 10.19 8.66
C GLN A 68 24.04 8.85 8.36
N ALA A 69 24.85 7.83 8.03
CA ALA A 69 24.37 6.46 8.03
C ALA A 69 23.87 6.08 9.44
N GLY A 70 22.70 5.46 9.52
CA GLY A 70 22.01 5.15 10.77
C GLY A 70 21.02 6.24 11.23
N ASP A 71 21.00 7.41 10.59
CA ASP A 71 20.01 8.44 10.92
C ASP A 71 18.61 8.08 10.37
N ASP A 72 17.58 8.59 11.04
CA ASP A 72 16.18 8.38 10.67
C ASP A 72 15.83 9.01 9.32
N ALA A 73 15.26 8.21 8.42
CA ALA A 73 14.77 8.58 7.10
C ALA A 73 13.23 8.52 7.00
N SER A 74 12.54 8.27 8.11
CA SER A 74 11.11 7.98 8.15
C SER A 74 10.24 9.08 7.57
N LEU A 75 10.62 10.35 7.78
CA LEU A 75 9.90 11.49 7.20
C LEU A 75 9.88 11.44 5.66
N PHE A 76 10.99 11.02 5.05
CA PHE A 76 11.14 11.02 3.60
C PHE A 76 10.47 9.81 2.94
N VAL A 77 10.62 8.61 3.54
CA VAL A 77 9.96 7.41 3.03
C VAL A 77 8.48 7.45 3.34
N GLY A 78 8.09 7.69 4.59
CA GLY A 78 6.69 7.73 5.00
C GLY A 78 5.93 8.85 4.30
N GLY A 79 6.48 10.07 4.29
CA GLY A 79 5.89 11.20 3.58
C GLY A 79 5.90 11.04 2.06
N GLY A 80 6.98 10.52 1.48
CA GLY A 80 7.09 10.34 0.03
C GLY A 80 6.23 9.19 -0.50
N LEU A 81 6.10 8.10 0.26
CA LEU A 81 5.28 6.95 -0.12
C LEU A 81 3.81 7.21 0.24
N LEU A 82 3.51 7.44 1.51
CA LEU A 82 2.12 7.46 2.02
C LEU A 82 1.53 8.87 2.15
N GLY A 83 2.30 9.94 1.91
CA GLY A 83 1.82 11.31 2.10
C GLY A 83 0.69 11.75 1.17
N SER A 84 0.42 11.00 0.09
CA SER A 84 -0.73 11.23 -0.80
C SER A 84 -1.94 10.34 -0.48
N ALA A 85 -1.92 9.62 0.65
CA ALA A 85 -3.06 8.84 1.09
C ALA A 85 -4.29 9.73 1.36
N PRO A 86 -5.50 9.28 0.99
CA PRO A 86 -6.73 10.07 1.16
C PRO A 86 -7.24 10.02 2.61
N CYS A 87 -6.34 10.06 3.59
CA CYS A 87 -6.68 9.90 5.00
C CYS A 87 -6.94 11.24 5.64
N ASP A 88 -7.96 11.29 6.50
CA ASP A 88 -8.22 12.46 7.33
C ASP A 88 -7.11 12.61 8.38
N ASN A 89 -6.57 11.48 8.87
CA ASN A 89 -5.35 11.43 9.66
C ASN A 89 -4.25 10.68 8.90
N ALA A 90 -3.14 11.36 8.58
CA ALA A 90 -2.01 10.77 7.87
C ALA A 90 -1.36 9.60 8.64
N ASP A 91 -1.45 9.58 9.97
CA ASP A 91 -0.89 8.48 10.80
C ASP A 91 -1.64 7.15 10.59
N ASN A 92 -2.86 7.20 10.03
CA ASN A 92 -3.65 6.02 9.71
C ASN A 92 -3.32 5.44 8.32
N ALA A 93 -2.45 6.08 7.54
CA ALA A 93 -2.16 5.62 6.19
C ALA A 93 -1.44 4.27 6.18
N ALA A 94 -1.90 3.35 5.36
CA ALA A 94 -1.30 2.04 5.16
C ALA A 94 -1.28 1.64 3.68
N LEU A 95 -0.31 0.81 3.30
CA LEU A 95 -0.18 0.25 1.95
C LEU A 95 -0.86 -1.11 1.89
N ASN A 96 -1.86 -1.27 1.03
CA ASN A 96 -2.53 -2.55 0.79
C ASN A 96 -2.10 -3.12 -0.56
N LEU A 97 -1.40 -4.26 -0.53
CA LEU A 97 -0.99 -5.02 -1.70
C LEU A 97 -2.03 -6.11 -1.96
N ARG A 98 -2.79 -5.98 -3.04
CA ARG A 98 -3.90 -6.90 -3.36
C ARG A 98 -3.45 -8.04 -4.27
N ALA A 99 -4.20 -9.14 -4.26
CA ALA A 99 -3.91 -10.35 -5.03
C ALA A 99 -4.02 -10.17 -6.56
N ASP A 100 -4.63 -9.07 -7.01
CA ASP A 100 -4.70 -8.66 -8.42
C ASP A 100 -3.52 -7.76 -8.85
N PHE A 101 -2.46 -7.67 -8.03
CA PHE A 101 -1.27 -6.84 -8.24
C PHE A 101 -1.52 -5.33 -8.22
N THR A 102 -2.68 -4.88 -7.73
CA THR A 102 -2.92 -3.46 -7.46
C THR A 102 -2.38 -3.07 -6.08
N SER A 103 -1.88 -1.83 -5.97
CA SER A 103 -1.48 -1.22 -4.71
C SER A 103 -2.44 -0.09 -4.36
N TRP A 104 -2.88 -0.09 -3.10
CA TRP A 104 -3.85 0.86 -2.58
C TRP A 104 -3.29 1.54 -1.35
N TYR A 105 -3.62 2.82 -1.17
CA TYR A 105 -3.54 3.44 0.15
C TYR A 105 -4.88 3.28 0.82
N ILE A 106 -4.85 2.74 2.02
CA ILE A 106 -6.02 2.60 2.87
C ILE A 106 -5.80 3.40 4.14
N CYS A 107 -6.87 3.94 4.69
CA CYS A 107 -6.84 4.72 5.90
C CYS A 107 -7.41 3.88 7.04
N GLN A 108 -6.56 3.49 7.99
CA GLN A 108 -6.96 2.68 9.12
C GLN A 108 -8.07 3.34 9.92
N ASN A 109 -9.08 2.56 10.29
CA ASN A 109 -10.25 3.03 11.05
C ASN A 109 -11.07 4.12 10.33
N GLU A 110 -10.80 4.34 9.03
CA GLU A 110 -11.52 5.23 8.14
C GLU A 110 -12.11 4.41 6.98
N SER A 111 -13.00 5.01 6.19
CA SER A 111 -13.58 4.38 5.00
C SER A 111 -12.86 4.74 3.71
N ASN A 112 -11.86 5.63 3.79
CA ASN A 112 -11.18 6.17 2.63
C ASN A 112 -10.11 5.19 2.14
N GLU A 113 -10.15 4.88 0.85
CA GLU A 113 -9.08 4.18 0.16
C GLU A 113 -8.98 4.70 -1.28
N ALA A 114 -7.80 4.59 -1.85
CA ALA A 114 -7.57 4.92 -3.25
C ALA A 114 -6.51 4.00 -3.85
N GLN A 115 -6.72 3.58 -5.09
CA GLN A 115 -5.70 2.88 -5.84
C GLN A 115 -4.59 3.85 -6.18
N GLN A 116 -3.36 3.50 -5.85
CA GLN A 116 -2.19 4.35 -6.05
C GLN A 116 -1.20 3.75 -7.04
N GLY A 117 -1.45 2.51 -7.48
CA GLY A 117 -0.81 1.95 -8.67
C GLY A 117 -0.82 0.43 -8.65
N THR A 118 0.35 -0.15 -8.87
CA THR A 118 0.56 -1.60 -8.94
C THR A 118 1.81 -2.02 -8.19
N TRP A 119 1.93 -3.33 -7.94
CA TRP A 119 3.15 -3.91 -7.40
C TRP A 119 3.53 -5.17 -8.17
N GLU A 120 4.83 -5.45 -8.24
CA GLU A 120 5.37 -6.68 -8.83
C GLU A 120 6.57 -7.18 -8.03
N THR A 121 6.92 -8.44 -8.21
CA THR A 121 8.10 -9.05 -7.58
C THR A 121 8.83 -9.97 -8.55
N ASN A 122 10.01 -10.45 -8.16
CA ASN A 122 10.75 -11.48 -8.88
C ASN A 122 10.42 -12.88 -8.32
N ASP A 123 10.80 -13.94 -9.05
CA ASP A 123 10.52 -15.33 -8.65
C ASP A 123 11.11 -15.72 -7.28
N ALA A 124 12.16 -15.02 -6.83
CA ALA A 124 12.81 -15.26 -5.54
C ALA A 124 12.20 -14.44 -4.38
N ASN A 125 11.24 -13.55 -4.64
CA ASN A 125 10.67 -12.62 -3.66
C ASN A 125 11.70 -11.74 -2.94
N THR A 126 12.83 -11.43 -3.58
CA THR A 126 13.88 -10.57 -3.01
C THR A 126 13.79 -9.12 -3.52
N LEU A 127 12.84 -8.85 -4.42
CA LEU A 127 12.59 -7.53 -5.00
C LEU A 127 11.09 -7.27 -4.95
N LEU A 128 10.67 -6.18 -4.32
CA LEU A 128 9.31 -5.65 -4.40
C LEU A 128 9.38 -4.31 -5.13
N LYS A 129 8.74 -4.24 -6.29
CA LYS A 129 8.60 -2.97 -7.01
C LYS A 129 7.21 -2.42 -6.79
N LEU A 130 7.13 -1.17 -6.34
CA LEU A 130 5.90 -0.41 -6.21
C LEU A 130 5.87 0.63 -7.33
N ASN A 131 4.93 0.49 -8.24
CA ASN A 131 4.63 1.51 -9.24
C ASN A 131 3.57 2.43 -8.64
N ILE A 132 3.96 3.65 -8.28
CA ILE A 132 3.08 4.66 -7.70
C ILE A 132 2.68 5.65 -8.80
N SER A 133 1.42 6.07 -8.81
CA SER A 133 0.83 6.90 -9.87
C SER A 133 0.28 8.24 -9.39
N ASN A 134 0.37 8.56 -8.10
CA ASN A 134 -0.17 9.81 -7.55
C ASN A 134 0.70 10.32 -6.38
N PRO A 135 1.12 11.61 -6.40
CA PRO A 135 0.75 12.66 -7.36
C PRO A 135 1.47 12.61 -8.71
N ALA A 136 2.49 11.77 -8.84
CA ALA A 136 3.23 11.54 -10.08
C ALA A 136 3.59 10.07 -10.24
N ASN A 137 3.90 9.65 -11.47
CA ASN A 137 4.35 8.29 -11.74
C ASN A 137 5.81 8.13 -11.30
N PHE A 138 6.09 7.24 -10.35
CA PHE A 138 7.44 6.83 -9.97
C PHE A 138 7.47 5.37 -9.52
N VAL A 139 8.66 4.78 -9.53
CA VAL A 139 8.87 3.38 -9.13
C VAL A 139 9.76 3.34 -7.91
N VAL A 140 9.30 2.66 -6.86
CA VAL A 140 10.11 2.34 -5.68
C VAL A 140 10.51 0.89 -5.77
N ASN A 141 11.82 0.65 -5.86
CA ASN A 141 12.38 -0.70 -5.81
C ASN A 141 12.87 -0.98 -4.39
N ILE A 142 12.22 -1.90 -3.70
CA ILE A 142 12.70 -2.44 -2.42
C ILE A 142 13.42 -3.74 -2.75
N THR A 143 14.73 -3.76 -2.52
CA THR A 143 15.64 -4.88 -2.76
C THR A 143 15.98 -5.60 -1.46
N TYR A 144 16.51 -6.81 -1.55
CA TYR A 144 16.80 -7.68 -0.39
C TYR A 144 15.58 -7.83 0.52
N VAL A 145 14.39 -7.94 -0.09
CA VAL A 145 13.14 -8.04 0.65
C VAL A 145 13.16 -9.32 1.49
N ASP A 146 12.87 -9.16 2.77
CA ASP A 146 12.61 -10.27 3.69
C ASP A 146 11.26 -10.08 4.36
N LEU A 147 10.46 -11.15 4.39
CA LEU A 147 9.19 -11.21 5.10
C LEU A 147 9.31 -12.26 6.20
N THR A 148 9.67 -11.82 7.40
CA THR A 148 9.81 -12.68 8.58
C THR A 148 8.68 -12.40 9.57
N GLY A 149 7.80 -13.38 9.76
CA GLY A 149 6.58 -13.19 10.55
C GLY A 149 5.65 -12.17 9.91
N ASN A 150 5.39 -11.07 10.62
CA ASN A 150 4.59 -9.95 10.12
C ASN A 150 5.44 -8.74 9.69
N ILE A 151 6.76 -8.87 9.61
CA ILE A 151 7.64 -7.75 9.27
C ILE A 151 8.16 -7.93 7.85
N LEU A 152 7.84 -6.96 6.98
CA LEU A 152 8.43 -6.82 5.66
C LEU A 152 9.54 -5.78 5.75
N SER A 153 10.77 -6.19 5.45
CA SER A 153 11.94 -5.33 5.46
C SER A 153 12.66 -5.36 4.11
N GLY A 154 13.49 -4.36 3.86
CA GLY A 154 14.36 -4.34 2.68
C GLY A 154 15.07 -3.00 2.50
N THR A 155 15.67 -2.81 1.33
CA THR A 155 16.47 -1.62 1.02
C THR A 155 15.98 -0.95 -0.25
N ILE A 156 15.73 0.35 -0.19
CA ILE A 156 15.52 1.21 -1.35
C ILE A 156 16.89 1.80 -1.74
N PRO A 157 17.55 1.32 -2.81
CA PRO A 157 18.91 1.76 -3.12
C PRO A 157 18.98 3.17 -3.71
N THR A 158 17.89 3.65 -4.31
CA THR A 158 17.82 4.94 -5.01
C THR A 158 16.50 5.64 -4.72
N LEU A 159 16.24 5.97 -3.45
CA LEU A 159 15.06 6.74 -3.04
C LEU A 159 15.19 8.17 -3.60
N PRO A 160 14.27 8.64 -4.46
CA PRO A 160 14.24 10.02 -4.92
C PRO A 160 14.09 11.00 -3.77
N MET A 161 14.99 11.98 -3.68
CA MET A 161 15.06 12.94 -2.58
C MET A 161 15.30 14.35 -3.13
N PRO A 162 14.72 15.40 -2.51
CA PRO A 162 15.10 16.77 -2.83
C PRO A 162 16.53 17.04 -2.31
N TYR A 163 17.25 17.92 -3.00
CA TYR A 163 18.44 18.55 -2.43
C TYR A 163 18.06 19.70 -1.50
N ASP A 164 16.99 20.42 -1.84
CA ASP A 164 16.39 21.52 -1.08
C ASP A 164 14.88 21.29 -0.96
N THR A 165 14.37 21.19 0.27
CA THR A 165 12.94 20.92 0.53
C THR A 165 12.03 22.11 0.23
N SER A 166 12.60 23.30 0.01
CA SER A 166 11.82 24.49 -0.38
C SER A 166 11.47 24.50 -1.87
N ILE A 167 12.07 23.62 -2.66
CA ILE A 167 11.86 23.47 -4.09
C ILE A 167 11.26 22.07 -4.34
N PRO A 168 10.28 21.91 -5.23
CA PRO A 168 9.78 20.58 -5.59
C PRO A 168 10.88 19.67 -6.16
N VAL A 169 10.76 18.36 -5.96
CA VAL A 169 11.72 17.40 -6.54
C VAL A 169 11.61 17.43 -8.07
N GLY A 170 12.75 17.58 -8.75
CA GLY A 170 12.83 17.64 -10.21
C GLY A 170 12.78 19.05 -10.81
N ASP A 171 12.43 20.08 -10.03
CA ASP A 171 12.42 21.47 -10.48
C ASP A 171 13.84 22.07 -10.54
N PRO A 172 14.09 23.12 -11.36
CA PRO A 172 15.41 23.74 -11.45
C PRO A 172 15.85 24.43 -10.15
N LEU A 173 17.13 24.30 -9.79
CA LEU A 173 17.73 25.03 -8.67
C LEU A 173 18.17 26.44 -9.08
N PRO A 174 18.12 27.46 -8.19
CA PRO A 174 18.57 28.83 -8.47
C PRO A 174 20.04 28.96 -8.93
N GLY A 175 20.89 27.99 -8.57
CA GLY A 175 22.31 27.92 -8.98
C GLY A 175 22.59 27.06 -10.22
N GLY A 176 21.54 26.57 -10.89
CA GLY A 176 21.64 25.58 -11.96
C GLY A 176 21.55 24.14 -11.45
N GLY A 177 21.19 23.22 -12.35
CA GLY A 177 20.87 21.82 -12.02
C GLY A 177 19.39 21.62 -11.69
N ILE A 178 19.06 20.38 -11.30
CA ILE A 178 17.71 19.97 -10.88
C ILE A 178 17.73 19.63 -9.39
N ASN A 179 16.63 19.92 -8.70
CA ASN A 179 16.46 19.63 -7.29
C ASN A 179 16.18 18.13 -7.11
N PHE A 180 17.21 17.32 -7.23
CA PHE A 180 17.11 15.87 -7.19
C PHE A 180 18.42 15.25 -6.73
N GLN A 181 18.31 14.31 -5.83
CA GLN A 181 19.35 13.38 -5.43
C GLN A 181 18.72 12.04 -5.07
N THR A 182 19.54 11.04 -4.77
CA THR A 182 19.07 9.72 -4.35
C THR A 182 19.66 9.33 -3.02
N ALA A 183 18.88 8.68 -2.17
CA ALA A 183 19.35 8.09 -0.93
C ALA A 183 19.23 6.56 -0.95
N ASN A 184 20.16 5.89 -0.27
CA ASN A 184 20.09 4.48 0.03
C ASN A 184 19.48 4.31 1.43
N VAL A 185 18.34 3.61 1.52
CA VAL A 185 17.50 3.62 2.72
C VAL A 185 17.03 2.21 3.05
N GLU A 186 17.23 1.76 4.28
CA GLU A 186 16.59 0.57 4.84
C GLU A 186 15.17 0.92 5.29
N VAL A 187 14.20 0.04 5.01
CA VAL A 187 12.78 0.25 5.32
C VAL A 187 12.18 -0.96 6.01
N GLU A 188 11.25 -0.69 6.92
CA GLU A 188 10.47 -1.72 7.61
C GLU A 188 8.98 -1.40 7.58
N PHE A 189 8.17 -2.42 7.35
CA PHE A 189 6.71 -2.38 7.40
C PHE A 189 6.14 -3.52 8.25
N THR A 190 5.08 -3.26 8.99
CA THR A 190 4.31 -4.29 9.71
C THR A 190 3.08 -4.70 8.91
N LYS A 191 2.97 -5.98 8.58
CA LYS A 191 1.78 -6.61 8.04
C LYS A 191 0.72 -6.80 9.13
N ILE A 192 -0.48 -6.31 8.90
CA ILE A 192 -1.58 -6.31 9.88
C ILE A 192 -2.78 -7.18 9.48
N ASN A 193 -2.85 -7.61 8.21
CA ASN A 193 -3.88 -8.51 7.68
C ASN A 193 -3.42 -9.19 6.38
#